data_AF-S5U682-F1
#
_entry.id   AF-S5U682-F1
#
_cell.length_a   1.000
_cell.length_b   1.000
_cell.length_c   1.000
_cell.angle_alpha   90.00
_cell.angle_beta   90.00
_cell.angle_gamma   90.00
#
_symmetry.space_group_name_H-M   'P 1'
#
loop_
_entity.id
_entity.type
_entity.pdbx_description
1 polymer ?
#
loop_
_entity_poly.entity_id
_entity_poly.type
_entity_poly.pdbx_seq_one_letter_code
_entity_poly.pdbx_strand_id
1 'polypeptide(L)' 'MPQLVPFYWMNLLTTGIAAFSAIVYISSTTILPNVLRLLLARAIVVKV' A
#
# COMPACT_ATOMS: atom_id res chain seq x y z
N MET A 1 -7.40 -12.74 24.84
CA MET A 1 -7.03 -14.16 25.04
C MET A 1 -5.53 -14.26 25.26
N PRO A 2 -5.01 -15.30 25.96
CA PRO A 2 -3.58 -15.42 26.30
C PRO A 2 -2.64 -15.23 25.10
N GLN A 3 -3.07 -15.68 23.92
CA GLN A 3 -2.32 -15.57 22.66
C GLN A 3 -2.06 -14.13 22.20
N LEU A 4 -2.93 -13.19 22.59
CA LEU A 4 -2.81 -11.79 22.19
C LEU A 4 -1.95 -10.98 23.15
N VAL A 5 -1.41 -11.54 24.24
CA VAL A 5 -0.51 -10.82 25.16
C VAL A 5 0.88 -11.49 25.24
N PRO A 6 1.63 -11.57 24.12
CA PRO A 6 2.93 -12.22 24.10
C PRO A 6 4.10 -11.29 24.45
N PHE A 7 5.29 -11.83 24.74
CA PHE A 7 6.50 -11.01 24.90
C PHE A 7 6.97 -10.31 23.62
N TYR A 8 6.50 -10.77 22.44
CA TYR A 8 6.92 -10.27 21.13
C TYR A 8 6.06 -9.11 20.60
N TRP A 9 5.36 -8.37 21.46
CA TRP A 9 4.56 -7.19 21.08
C TRP A 9 5.32 -6.19 20.22
N MET A 10 6.54 -5.84 20.63
CA MET A 10 7.34 -4.86 19.89
C MET A 10 7.70 -5.37 18.49
N ASN A 11 8.04 -6.65 18.36
CA ASN A 11 8.33 -7.26 17.06
C ASN A 11 7.11 -7.19 16.11
N LEU A 12 5.92 -7.53 16.59
CA LEU A 12 4.69 -7.46 15.79
C LEU A 12 4.39 -6.02 15.36
N LEU A 13 4.51 -5.09 16.30
CA LEU A 13 4.17 -3.68 16.05
C LEU A 13 5.16 -3.05 15.08
N THR A 14 6.47 -3.21 15.31
CA THR A 14 7.51 -2.66 14.42
C THR A 14 7.41 -3.26 13.03
N THR A 15 7.25 -4.59 12.91
CA THR A 15 7.13 -5.26 11.61
C THR A 15 5.84 -4.84 10.89
N GLY A 16 4.73 -4.74 11.63
CA GLY A 16 3.45 -4.30 11.07
C GLY A 16 3.51 -2.87 10.53
N ILE A 17 4.10 -1.94 11.30
CA ILE A 17 4.29 -0.55 10.85
C ILE A 17 5.22 -0.50 9.63
N ALA A 18 6.36 -1.19 9.68
CA ALA A 18 7.30 -1.21 8.56
C ALA A 18 6.66 -1.76 7.27
N ALA A 19 5.91 -2.86 7.36
CA ALA A 19 5.19 -3.44 6.24
C ALA A 19 4.12 -2.48 5.71
N PHE A 20 3.35 -1.84 6.59
CA PHE A 20 2.32 -0.87 6.19
C PHE A 20 2.94 0.34 5.48
N SER A 21 4.03 0.90 6.02
CA SER A 21 4.76 2.00 5.38
C SER A 21 5.30 1.61 4.00
N ALA A 22 5.84 0.40 3.85
CA ALA A 22 6.30 -0.09 2.55
C ALA A 22 5.15 -0.21 1.54
N ILE A 23 4.00 -0.75 1.96
CA ILE A 23 2.80 -0.86 1.12
C ILE A 23 2.33 0.52 0.68
N VAL A 24 2.25 1.49 1.60
CA VAL A 24 1.84 2.87 1.29
C VAL A 24 2.81 3.51 0.29
N TYR A 25 4.12 3.35 0.49
CA TYR A 25 5.13 3.88 -0.43
C TYR A 25 5.02 3.28 -1.83
N ILE A 26 4.95 1.95 -1.95
CA ILE A 26 4.84 1.27 -3.26
C ILE A 26 3.52 1.62 -3.94
N SER A 27 2.43 1.69 -3.17
CA SER A 27 1.11 2.04 -3.70
C SER A 27 1.11 3.46 -4.27
N SER A 28 1.63 4.43 -3.52
CA SER A 28 1.62 5.85 -3.91
C SER A 28 2.58 6.16 -5.06
N THR A 29 3.75 5.52 -5.12
CA THR A 29 4.78 5.83 -6.13
C THR A 29 4.70 4.99 -7.39
N THR A 30 4.20 3.76 -7.31
CA THR A 30 4.27 2.80 -8.42
C THR A 30 2.89 2.40 -8.90
N ILE A 31 2.03 1.91 -8.00
CA ILE A 31 0.74 1.31 -8.41
C ILE A 31 -0.23 2.40 -8.88
N LEU A 32 -0.53 3.39 -8.04
CA LEU A 32 -1.52 4.42 -8.33
C LEU A 32 -1.16 5.24 -9.59
N PRO A 33 0.08 5.71 -9.78
CA PRO A 33 0.44 6.47 -10.98
C PRO A 33 0.28 5.66 -12.26
N ASN A 34 0.59 4.36 -12.25
CA ASN A 34 0.41 3.50 -13.42
C ASN A 34 -1.07 3.27 -13.74
N VAL A 35 -1.92 3.06 -12.72
CA VAL A 35 -3.37 2.99 -12.92
C VAL A 35 -3.90 4.31 -13.49
N LEU A 36 -3.48 5.44 -12.94
CA LEU A 36 -3.89 6.77 -13.41
C LEU A 36 -3.50 6.99 -14.87
N ARG A 37 -2.28 6.60 -15.28
CA ARG A 37 -1.83 6.69 -16.68
C ARG A 37 -2.75 5.92 -17.63
N LEU A 38 -3.16 4.71 -17.27
CA LEU A 38 -4.07 3.89 -18.08
C LEU A 38 -5.46 4.53 -18.18
N LEU A 39 -5.98 5.06 -17.07
CA LEU A 39 -7.26 5.74 -17.04
C LEU A 39 -7.24 7.02 -17.87
N LEU A 40 -6.16 7.80 -17.80
CA LEU A 40 -5.97 9.00 -18.61
C LEU A 40 -5.85 8.66 -20.10
N ALA A 41 -5.09 7.64 -20.47
CA ALA A 41 -4.99 7.18 -21.85
C ALA A 41 -6.37 6.82 -22.42
N ARG A 42 -7.17 6.06 -21.66
CA ARG A 42 -8.56 5.74 -22.06
C ARG A 42 -9.42 7.00 -22.19
N ALA A 43 -9.34 7.91 -21.22
CA ALA A 43 -10.12 9.14 -21.23
C ALA A 43 -9.78 10.02 -22.44
N ILE A 44 -8.52 10.06 -22.87
CA ILE A 44 -8.10 10.78 -24.08
C ILE A 44 -8.68 10.10 -25.33
N VAL A 45 -8.53 8.78 -25.48
CA VAL A 45 -9.02 8.04 -26.66
C VAL A 45 -10.53 8.11 -26.82
N VAL A 46 -11.30 8.13 -25.72
CA VAL A 46 -12.77 8.21 -25.78
C VAL A 46 -13.26 9.63 -26.13
N LYS A 47 -12.49 10.66 -25.79
CA LYS A 47 -12.90 12.07 -25.92
C LYS A 47 -12.47 12.71 -27.25
N VAL A 48 -11.47 12.13 -27.92
CA VAL A 48 -11.07 12.45 -29.30
C VAL A 48 -11.87 11.59 -30.26
#